data_AF-A0A819T0M2-F1
#
_entry.id   AF-A0A819T0M2-F1
#
_cell.length_a   1.000
_cell.length_b   1.000
_cell.length_c   1.000
_cell.angle_alpha   90.00
_cell.angle_beta   90.00
_cell.angle_gamma   90.00
#
_symmetry.space_group_name_H-M   'P 1'
#
loop_
_entity.id
_entity.type
_entity.pdbx_description
1 polymer ?
#
loop_
_entity_poly.entity_id
_entity_poly.type
_entity_poly.pdbx_seq_one_letter_code
_entity_poly.pdbx_strand_id
1 'polypeptide(L)'
;MIMQTVKLNNGIEMPILGFGVFQIPDATECERCVIDAINTGYRLIDTAVSYMNEQAVGNAIKNCGIDRNELFITTKVWVQDHGYENTKKSFQQSLDKLKTDYLDLYLIHQPYGDVHGTWRAMEEFAQSLYAQQNPPTETIQTATNNTPEQQEVINLSKQKWQWMSDKNVDSLSVLFDDKAMFVHMGGSWGKQPELNTIKSGGIWYKKAEVYSVIVNMFGNTAILLNDIDLEAVVGGNTVTNPFMVTEVYVKENGNWKMGSLTFSHLLRPVRMNSNNQQQH
;
A
#
# COMPACT_ATOMS: atom_id res chain seq x y z
N MET A 1 34.78 18.99 2.23
CA MET A 1 35.15 17.56 2.12
C MET A 1 33.90 16.79 1.74
N ILE A 2 34.01 15.82 0.83
CA ILE A 2 32.88 14.95 0.49
C ILE A 2 32.67 13.98 1.66
N MET A 3 31.44 13.89 2.19
CA MET A 3 31.07 12.95 3.24
C MET A 3 31.25 11.51 2.73
N GLN A 4 31.95 10.66 3.47
CA GLN A 4 32.09 9.25 3.10
C GLN A 4 30.78 8.51 3.38
N THR A 5 30.37 7.67 2.42
CA THR A 5 29.15 6.86 2.52
C THR A 5 29.47 5.36 2.47
N VAL A 6 28.52 4.56 2.93
CA VAL A 6 28.46 3.12 2.72
C VAL A 6 27.15 2.78 2.01
N LYS A 7 27.24 1.89 1.02
CA LYS A 7 26.08 1.40 0.30
C LYS A 7 25.38 0.29 1.07
N LEU A 8 24.11 0.50 1.40
CA LEU A 8 23.25 -0.51 2.02
C LEU A 8 22.87 -1.61 1.02
N ASN A 9 22.31 -2.72 1.50
CA ASN A 9 21.96 -3.89 0.67
C ASN A 9 20.88 -3.59 -0.39
N ASN A 10 20.09 -2.52 -0.22
CA ASN A 10 19.11 -2.03 -1.18
C ASN A 10 19.66 -0.91 -2.09
N GLY A 11 20.95 -0.60 -1.96
CA GLY A 11 21.66 0.35 -2.80
C GLY A 11 21.64 1.81 -2.36
N ILE A 12 20.95 2.15 -1.27
CA ILE A 12 20.96 3.49 -0.69
C ILE A 12 22.35 3.80 -0.10
N GLU A 13 22.85 5.01 -0.32
CA GLU A 13 24.11 5.51 0.25
C GLU A 13 23.84 6.13 1.63
N MET A 14 24.41 5.57 2.69
CA MET A 14 24.28 6.06 4.06
C MET A 14 25.60 6.72 4.51
N PRO A 15 25.59 7.94 5.05
CA PRO A 15 26.81 8.53 5.64
C PRO A 15 27.38 7.65 6.75
N ILE A 16 28.69 7.42 6.74
CA ILE A 16 29.34 6.57 7.77
C ILE A 16 29.43 7.26 9.14
N LEU A 17 29.33 8.58 9.16
CA LEU A 17 29.41 9.42 10.34
C LEU A 17 28.09 10.16 10.54
N GLY A 18 27.54 10.05 11.74
CA GLY A 18 26.24 10.59 12.11
C GLY A 18 26.24 11.29 13.46
N PHE A 19 25.24 12.15 13.67
CA PHE A 19 25.01 12.86 14.93
C PHE A 19 23.77 12.29 15.64
N GLY A 20 23.98 11.72 16.84
CA GLY A 20 22.90 11.14 17.65
C GLY A 20 22.43 12.11 18.74
N VAL A 21 21.11 12.22 18.93
CA VAL A 21 20.50 13.20 19.86
C VAL A 21 19.97 12.59 21.17
N PHE A 22 20.40 11.37 21.51
CA PHE A 22 20.00 10.74 22.77
C PHE A 22 20.47 11.56 23.97
N GLN A 23 19.61 11.66 25.00
CA GLN A 23 19.88 12.42 26.23
C GLN A 23 20.10 13.93 26.05
N ILE A 24 19.52 14.53 25.02
CA ILE A 24 19.38 15.98 24.89
C ILE A 24 17.89 16.34 25.10
N PRO A 25 17.43 16.46 26.37
CA PRO A 25 15.99 16.60 26.67
C PRO A 25 15.47 18.03 26.46
N ASP A 26 16.33 19.04 26.58
CA ASP A 26 15.94 20.41 26.29
C ASP A 26 15.75 20.61 24.79
N ALA A 27 14.55 21.02 24.38
CA ALA A 27 14.20 21.12 22.97
C ALA A 27 15.01 22.21 22.24
N THR A 28 15.30 23.32 22.91
CA THR A 28 16.06 24.44 22.33
C THR A 28 17.52 24.03 22.13
N GLU A 29 18.09 23.34 23.11
CA GLU A 29 19.43 22.77 23.02
C GLU A 29 19.53 21.70 21.94
N CYS A 30 18.56 20.78 21.88
CA CYS A 30 18.51 19.74 20.85
C CYS A 30 18.46 20.35 19.44
N GLU A 31 17.56 21.30 19.20
CA GLU A 31 17.46 22.00 17.91
C GLU A 31 18.78 22.68 17.54
N ARG A 32 19.38 23.44 18.47
CA ARG A 32 20.67 24.11 18.24
C ARG A 32 21.79 23.11 17.93
N CYS A 33 21.92 22.04 18.71
CA CYS A 33 22.94 21.01 18.51
C CYS A 33 22.83 20.32 17.15
N VAL A 34 21.61 20.05 16.67
CA VAL A 34 21.40 19.48 15.33
C VAL A 34 21.80 20.47 14.23
N ILE A 35 21.43 21.75 14.36
CA ILE A 35 21.85 22.80 13.41
C ILE A 35 23.38 22.95 13.39
N ASP A 36 24.02 22.98 14.56
CA ASP A 36 25.48 23.07 14.68
C ASP A 36 26.17 21.87 14.03
N ALA A 37 25.64 20.65 14.21
CA ALA A 37 26.14 19.45 13.57
C ALA A 37 26.02 19.55 12.03
N ILE A 38 24.86 19.95 11.51
CA ILE A 38 24.64 20.11 10.06
C ILE A 38 25.60 21.16 9.46
N ASN A 39 25.77 22.29 10.14
CA ASN A 39 26.68 23.37 9.74
C ASN A 39 28.16 22.94 9.78
N THR A 40 28.51 22.03 10.69
CA THR A 40 29.87 21.43 10.78
C THR A 40 30.12 20.42 9.64
N GLY A 41 29.06 19.94 8.99
CA GLY A 41 29.13 19.06 7.82
C GLY A 41 28.47 17.70 8.02
N TYR A 42 27.83 17.43 9.16
CA TYR A 42 27.05 16.20 9.32
C TYR A 42 25.86 16.20 8.35
N ARG A 43 25.54 15.02 7.84
CA ARG A 43 24.35 14.79 7.01
C ARG A 43 23.47 13.68 7.54
N LEU A 44 23.98 12.78 8.40
CA LEU A 44 23.18 11.79 9.09
C LEU A 44 22.80 12.27 10.50
N ILE A 45 21.49 12.29 10.79
CA ILE A 45 20.94 12.61 12.12
C ILE A 45 20.17 11.40 12.65
N ASP A 46 20.53 10.94 13.85
CA ASP A 46 19.89 9.80 14.54
C ASP A 46 19.09 10.27 15.75
N THR A 47 17.79 9.96 15.74
CA THR A 47 16.87 10.16 16.86
C THR A 47 16.04 8.89 17.11
N ALA A 48 15.05 8.94 18.00
CA ALA A 48 14.09 7.87 18.24
C ALA A 48 12.84 8.42 18.91
N VAL A 49 11.70 7.73 18.76
CA VAL A 49 10.44 8.07 19.45
C VAL A 49 10.66 8.18 20.97
N SER A 50 11.43 7.26 21.55
CA SER A 50 11.70 7.22 23.00
C SER A 50 12.62 8.33 23.51
N TYR A 51 13.27 9.09 22.63
CA TYR A 51 14.12 10.23 23.03
C TYR A 51 13.28 11.48 23.28
N MET A 52 12.01 11.47 22.85
CA MET A 52 11.04 12.55 23.06
C MET A 52 11.48 13.92 22.48
N ASN A 53 12.39 13.92 21.51
CA ASN A 53 12.96 15.15 20.92
C ASN A 53 12.87 15.21 19.38
N GLU A 54 12.13 14.30 18.74
CA GLU A 54 11.88 14.33 17.27
C GLU A 54 11.33 15.67 16.79
N GLN A 55 10.51 16.35 17.61
CA GLN A 55 9.97 17.66 17.26
C GLN A 55 11.06 18.74 17.14
N ALA A 56 12.07 18.70 18.02
CA ALA A 56 13.21 19.61 17.99
C ALA A 56 14.12 19.31 16.78
N VAL A 57 14.33 18.03 16.48
CA VAL A 57 15.03 17.60 15.26
C VAL A 57 14.30 18.09 14.01
N GLY A 58 12.97 17.96 13.96
CA GLY A 58 12.16 18.45 12.83
C GLY A 58 12.22 19.97 12.64
N ASN A 59 12.29 20.74 13.73
CA ASN A 59 12.55 22.17 13.63
C ASN A 59 13.94 22.45 13.05
N ALA A 60 14.97 21.74 13.52
CA ALA A 60 16.33 21.88 13.02
C ALA A 60 16.44 21.56 11.53
N ILE A 61 15.81 20.46 11.06
CA ILE A 61 15.75 20.10 9.64
C ILE A 61 15.17 21.26 8.81
N LYS A 62 14.05 21.84 9.26
CA LYS A 62 13.40 22.96 8.58
C LYS A 62 14.24 24.25 8.59
N ASN A 63 15.00 24.48 9.66
CA ASN A 63 15.68 25.75 9.92
C ASN A 63 17.17 25.74 9.52
N CYS A 64 17.77 24.58 9.22
CA CYS A 64 19.21 24.46 8.95
C CYS A 64 19.65 25.00 7.59
N GLY A 65 18.73 25.25 6.66
CA GLY A 65 19.04 25.78 5.33
C GLY A 65 19.67 24.79 4.35
N ILE A 66 19.62 23.48 4.66
CA ILE A 66 20.05 22.38 3.78
C ILE A 66 18.82 21.68 3.20
N ASP A 67 18.88 21.31 1.92
CA ASP A 67 17.79 20.58 1.27
C ASP A 67 17.57 19.22 1.93
N ARG A 68 16.29 18.83 2.10
CA ARG A 68 15.94 17.58 2.80
C ARG A 68 16.58 16.34 2.18
N ASN A 69 16.77 16.31 0.86
CA ASN A 69 17.40 15.20 0.13
C ASN A 69 18.92 15.10 0.32
N GLU A 70 19.57 16.09 0.93
CA GLU A 70 20.97 16.01 1.36
C GLU A 70 21.13 15.42 2.76
N LEU A 71 20.04 15.30 3.52
CA LEU A 71 20.05 14.77 4.89
C LEU A 71 19.63 13.29 4.91
N PHE A 72 20.23 12.53 5.82
CA PHE A 72 19.89 11.14 6.13
C PHE A 72 19.31 11.09 7.54
N ILE A 73 18.00 10.96 7.67
CA ILE A 73 17.27 11.00 8.94
C ILE A 73 16.89 9.59 9.38
N THR A 74 17.36 9.22 10.58
CA THR A 74 17.04 7.95 11.23
C THR A 74 16.18 8.19 12.47
N THR A 75 15.07 7.46 12.59
CA THR A 75 14.32 7.33 13.85
C THR A 75 13.93 5.87 14.10
N LYS A 76 13.33 5.59 15.26
CA LYS A 76 13.15 4.22 15.76
C LYS A 76 11.79 4.08 16.44
N VAL A 77 11.03 3.06 16.07
CA VAL A 77 9.77 2.70 16.76
C VAL A 77 10.08 2.19 18.16
N TRP A 78 9.32 2.63 19.15
CA TRP A 78 9.49 2.23 20.54
C TRP A 78 8.60 1.03 20.90
N VAL A 79 9.02 0.24 21.89
CA VAL A 79 8.39 -1.05 22.24
C VAL A 79 6.89 -0.96 22.51
N GLN A 80 6.38 0.14 23.06
CA GLN A 80 4.94 0.38 23.28
C GLN A 80 4.12 0.39 21.98
N ASP A 81 4.75 0.75 20.85
CA ASP A 81 4.10 0.92 19.55
C ASP A 81 4.33 -0.28 18.62
N HIS A 82 4.86 -1.38 19.15
CA HIS A 82 5.06 -2.59 18.37
C HIS A 82 3.73 -3.24 17.98
N GLY A 83 3.77 -3.98 16.86
CA GLY A 83 2.60 -4.51 16.18
C GLY A 83 2.20 -3.66 14.96
N TYR A 84 1.62 -4.31 13.96
CA TYR A 84 1.42 -3.77 12.62
C TYR A 84 0.72 -2.39 12.60
N GLU A 85 -0.50 -2.29 13.12
CA GLU A 85 -1.27 -1.04 13.12
C GLU A 85 -0.65 0.06 14.01
N ASN A 86 -0.09 -0.32 15.16
CA ASN A 86 0.54 0.64 16.07
C ASN A 86 1.82 1.22 15.47
N THR A 87 2.61 0.40 14.77
CA THR A 87 3.81 0.85 14.07
C THR A 87 3.48 1.83 12.95
N LYS A 88 2.38 1.61 12.20
CA LYS A 88 1.87 2.58 11.19
C LYS A 88 1.53 3.92 11.81
N LYS A 89 0.83 3.92 12.94
CA LYS A 89 0.49 5.15 13.68
C LYS A 89 1.73 5.87 14.19
N SER A 90 2.67 5.13 14.81
CA SER A 90 3.91 5.68 15.36
C SER A 90 4.81 6.26 14.26
N PHE A 91 4.93 5.56 13.11
CA PHE A 91 5.66 6.05 11.94
C PHE A 91 5.10 7.39 11.42
N GLN A 92 3.78 7.51 11.26
CA GLN A 92 3.16 8.78 10.84
C GLN A 92 3.41 9.89 11.85
N GLN A 93 3.28 9.61 13.16
CA GLN A 93 3.58 10.59 14.21
C GLN A 93 5.04 11.06 14.18
N SER A 94 5.98 10.16 13.88
CA SER A 94 7.39 10.52 13.69
C SER A 94 7.57 11.43 12.48
N LEU A 95 6.96 11.12 11.32
CA LEU A 95 6.99 12.00 10.14
C LEU A 95 6.46 13.40 10.45
N ASP A 96 5.31 13.48 11.15
CA ASP A 96 4.68 14.75 11.52
C ASP A 96 5.59 15.58 12.45
N LYS A 97 6.17 14.96 13.48
CA LYS A 97 7.10 15.62 14.41
C LYS A 97 8.38 16.07 13.71
N LEU A 98 8.93 15.21 12.86
CA LEU A 98 10.15 15.48 12.08
C LEU A 98 9.92 16.42 10.90
N LYS A 99 8.66 16.72 10.57
CA LYS A 99 8.25 17.63 9.49
C LYS A 99 8.82 17.22 8.13
N THR A 100 8.73 15.93 7.82
CA THR A 100 9.23 15.32 6.58
C THR A 100 8.23 14.32 6.03
N ASP A 101 8.21 14.11 4.72
CA ASP A 101 7.32 13.16 4.06
C ASP A 101 7.91 11.74 3.99
N TYR A 102 9.21 11.59 4.29
CA TYR A 102 9.90 10.30 4.32
C TYR A 102 11.04 10.26 5.36
N LEU A 103 11.42 9.03 5.73
CA LEU A 103 12.60 8.69 6.52
C LEU A 103 13.60 7.93 5.66
N ASP A 104 14.88 8.15 5.89
CA ASP A 104 15.96 7.43 5.20
C ASP A 104 16.21 6.06 5.82
N LEU A 105 15.99 5.96 7.14
CA LEU A 105 16.07 4.71 7.89
C LEU A 105 15.08 4.71 9.07
N TYR A 106 14.33 3.63 9.22
CA TYR A 106 13.46 3.39 10.37
C TYR A 106 13.82 2.05 11.01
N LEU A 107 13.99 2.04 12.33
CA LEU A 107 14.51 0.88 13.06
C LEU A 107 13.54 0.39 14.14
N ILE A 108 13.55 -0.93 14.36
CA ILE A 108 12.98 -1.53 15.57
C ILE A 108 13.97 -1.28 16.71
N HIS A 109 13.60 -0.44 17.68
CA HIS A 109 14.55 0.03 18.69
C HIS A 109 14.96 -1.06 19.67
N GLN A 110 14.05 -1.97 20.04
CA GLN A 110 14.32 -3.09 20.94
C GLN A 110 13.56 -4.35 20.53
N PRO A 111 14.12 -5.57 20.71
CA PRO A 111 13.51 -6.81 20.22
C PRO A 111 12.44 -7.38 21.19
N TYR A 112 11.45 -6.55 21.56
CA TYR A 112 10.36 -6.95 22.46
C TYR A 112 8.99 -6.83 21.77
N GLY A 113 7.95 -7.48 22.28
CA GLY A 113 6.60 -7.38 21.71
C GLY A 113 6.46 -8.00 20.32
N ASP A 114 5.51 -7.51 19.53
CA ASP A 114 5.22 -8.02 18.17
C ASP A 114 6.19 -7.46 17.12
N VAL A 115 7.45 -7.88 17.20
CA VAL A 115 8.53 -7.51 16.27
C VAL A 115 8.17 -7.89 14.82
N HIS A 116 7.49 -9.02 14.62
CA HIS A 116 7.12 -9.48 13.27
C HIS A 116 6.00 -8.63 12.67
N GLY A 117 4.99 -8.24 13.45
CA GLY A 117 3.96 -7.31 12.99
C GLY A 117 4.53 -5.93 12.68
N THR A 118 5.44 -5.43 13.52
CA THR A 118 6.19 -4.21 13.25
C THR A 118 6.99 -4.31 11.95
N TRP A 119 7.73 -5.41 11.75
CA TRP A 119 8.52 -5.62 10.53
C TRP A 119 7.63 -5.62 9.28
N ARG A 120 6.47 -6.29 9.31
CA ARG A 120 5.52 -6.28 8.18
C ARG A 120 5.01 -4.86 7.85
N ALA A 121 4.77 -4.02 8.85
CA ALA A 121 4.40 -2.62 8.62
C ALA A 121 5.56 -1.84 7.96
N MET A 122 6.79 -2.08 8.41
CA MET A 122 7.98 -1.46 7.85
C MET A 122 8.25 -1.90 6.40
N GLU A 123 8.01 -3.18 6.07
CA GLU A 123 8.07 -3.69 4.69
C GLU A 123 7.08 -2.95 3.78
N GLU A 124 5.85 -2.69 4.26
CA GLU A 124 4.84 -1.93 3.52
C GLU A 124 5.29 -0.48 3.23
N PHE A 125 5.91 0.20 4.20
CA PHE A 125 6.45 1.55 3.99
C PHE A 125 7.55 1.55 2.93
N ALA A 126 8.49 0.60 3.03
CA ALA A 126 9.59 0.47 2.09
C ALA A 126 9.11 0.17 0.66
N GLN A 127 8.13 -0.74 0.52
CA GLN A 127 7.51 -1.04 -0.76
C GLN A 127 6.76 0.17 -1.33
N SER A 128 6.01 0.88 -0.50
CA SER A 128 5.28 2.09 -0.92
C SER A 128 6.23 3.18 -1.43
N LEU A 129 7.34 3.43 -0.71
CA LEU A 129 8.35 4.39 -1.14
C LEU A 129 9.04 3.94 -2.44
N TYR A 130 9.38 2.66 -2.56
CA TYR A 130 9.96 2.12 -3.79
C TYR A 130 9.03 2.30 -5.00
N ALA A 131 7.73 2.05 -4.83
CA ALA A 131 6.74 2.23 -5.90
C ALA A 131 6.55 3.70 -6.29
N GLN A 132 6.64 4.63 -5.34
CA GLN A 132 6.59 6.07 -5.64
C GLN A 132 7.80 6.53 -6.45
N GLN A 133 8.99 6.01 -6.13
CA GLN A 133 10.23 6.33 -6.84
C GLN A 133 10.35 5.61 -8.19
N ASN A 134 9.68 4.47 -8.34
CA ASN A 134 9.70 3.63 -9.53
C ASN A 134 8.27 3.42 -10.03
N PRO A 135 7.61 4.46 -10.57
CA PRO A 135 6.26 4.33 -11.07
C PRO A 135 6.20 3.30 -12.21
N PRO A 136 5.07 2.60 -12.39
CA PRO A 136 4.89 1.67 -13.50
C PRO A 136 5.17 2.35 -14.84
N THR A 137 5.90 1.67 -15.72
CA THR A 137 6.21 2.17 -17.07
C THR A 137 4.98 2.25 -17.98
N GLU A 138 3.94 1.49 -17.66
CA GLU A 138 2.65 1.51 -18.36
C GLU A 138 1.52 1.74 -17.37
N THR A 139 0.64 2.70 -17.69
CA THR A 139 -0.63 2.90 -16.99
C THR A 139 -1.76 2.51 -17.93
N ILE A 140 -2.64 1.60 -17.48
CA ILE A 140 -3.73 1.14 -18.34
C ILE A 140 -4.81 2.21 -18.49
N GLN A 141 -5.30 2.38 -19.72
CA GLN A 141 -6.40 3.30 -20.04
C GLN A 141 -7.52 2.52 -20.74
N THR A 142 -8.77 2.86 -20.41
CA THR A 142 -9.92 2.27 -21.09
C THR A 142 -9.95 2.73 -22.54
N ALA A 143 -9.92 1.78 -23.47
CA ALA A 143 -10.07 2.09 -24.88
C ALA A 143 -11.45 2.72 -25.15
N THR A 144 -11.48 3.78 -25.95
CA THR A 144 -12.73 4.47 -26.33
C THR A 144 -13.53 3.70 -27.40
N ASN A 145 -12.87 2.80 -28.13
CA ASN A 145 -13.41 2.13 -29.32
C ASN A 145 -13.33 0.60 -29.17
N ASN A 146 -13.99 0.04 -28.15
CA ASN A 146 -14.08 -1.41 -27.99
C ASN A 146 -14.97 -2.02 -29.08
N THR A 147 -14.60 -3.20 -29.57
CA THR A 147 -15.50 -4.01 -30.41
C THR A 147 -16.77 -4.38 -29.64
N PRO A 148 -17.88 -4.74 -30.31
CA PRO A 148 -19.11 -5.16 -29.64
C PRO A 148 -18.91 -6.30 -28.63
N GLU A 149 -18.07 -7.27 -28.96
CA GLU A 149 -17.75 -8.42 -28.10
C GLU A 149 -16.88 -8.02 -26.90
N GLN A 150 -15.91 -7.13 -27.08
CA GLN A 150 -15.18 -6.54 -25.95
C GLN A 150 -16.13 -5.76 -25.03
N GLN A 151 -17.04 -4.96 -25.60
CA GLN A 151 -17.99 -4.20 -24.81
C GLN A 151 -18.99 -5.10 -24.06
N GLU A 152 -19.39 -6.21 -24.67
CA GLU A 152 -20.21 -7.26 -24.03
C GLU A 152 -19.53 -7.77 -22.74
N VAL A 153 -18.26 -8.19 -22.82
CA VAL A 153 -17.56 -8.73 -21.64
C VAL A 153 -17.21 -7.66 -20.60
N ILE A 154 -16.95 -6.41 -21.01
CA ILE A 154 -16.80 -5.27 -20.07
C ILE A 154 -18.10 -5.08 -19.27
N ASN A 155 -19.24 -5.11 -19.95
CA ASN A 155 -20.54 -4.95 -19.29
C ASN A 155 -20.84 -6.13 -18.36
N LEU A 156 -20.49 -7.35 -18.77
CA LEU A 156 -20.60 -8.54 -17.93
C LEU A 156 -19.72 -8.45 -16.67
N SER A 157 -18.49 -7.93 -16.79
CA SER A 157 -17.60 -7.66 -15.64
C SER A 157 -18.22 -6.68 -14.66
N LYS A 158 -18.76 -5.55 -15.15
CA LYS A 158 -19.48 -4.56 -14.33
C LYS A 158 -20.67 -5.21 -13.60
N GLN A 159 -21.46 -6.01 -14.31
CA GLN A 159 -22.61 -6.71 -13.74
C GLN A 159 -22.17 -7.74 -12.68
N LYS A 160 -21.07 -8.45 -12.93
CA LYS A 160 -20.48 -9.39 -11.97
C LYS A 160 -20.04 -8.69 -10.69
N TRP A 161 -19.45 -7.51 -10.76
CA TRP A 161 -19.11 -6.74 -9.54
C TRP A 161 -20.36 -6.39 -8.73
N GLN A 162 -21.46 -6.03 -9.39
CA GLN A 162 -22.74 -5.81 -8.72
C GLN A 162 -23.26 -7.09 -8.06
N TRP A 163 -23.22 -8.23 -8.76
CA TRP A 163 -23.62 -9.52 -8.18
C TRP A 163 -22.76 -9.95 -6.99
N MET A 164 -21.46 -9.66 -7.00
CA MET A 164 -20.57 -9.90 -5.86
C MET A 164 -20.94 -9.03 -4.65
N SER A 165 -21.27 -7.76 -4.89
CA SER A 165 -21.79 -6.85 -3.84
C SER A 165 -23.12 -7.34 -3.27
N ASP A 166 -24.05 -7.73 -4.13
CA ASP A 166 -25.40 -8.16 -3.74
C ASP A 166 -25.42 -9.59 -3.18
N LYS A 167 -24.27 -10.28 -3.17
CA LYS A 167 -24.14 -11.71 -2.83
C LYS A 167 -25.08 -12.59 -3.67
N ASN A 168 -25.34 -12.21 -4.91
CA ASN A 168 -26.20 -12.94 -5.85
C ASN A 168 -25.48 -14.18 -6.40
N VAL A 169 -25.38 -15.20 -5.55
CA VAL A 169 -24.68 -16.45 -5.89
C VAL A 169 -25.36 -17.26 -6.98
N ASP A 170 -26.65 -17.06 -7.23
CA ASP A 170 -27.36 -17.74 -8.31
C ASP A 170 -26.83 -17.28 -9.67
N SER A 171 -26.71 -15.97 -9.88
CA SER A 171 -26.13 -15.40 -11.10
C SER A 171 -24.64 -15.74 -11.23
N LEU A 172 -23.89 -15.64 -10.13
CA LEU A 172 -22.46 -15.99 -10.11
C LEU A 172 -22.23 -17.48 -10.41
N SER A 173 -23.09 -18.37 -9.93
CA SER A 173 -22.97 -19.82 -10.19
C SER A 173 -23.14 -20.17 -11.67
N VAL A 174 -23.96 -19.40 -12.40
CA VAL A 174 -24.12 -19.54 -13.84
C VAL A 174 -22.90 -18.97 -14.57
N LEU A 175 -22.35 -17.85 -14.11
CA LEU A 175 -21.19 -17.23 -14.75
C LEU A 175 -19.90 -18.02 -14.54
N PHE A 176 -19.66 -18.51 -13.32
CA PHE A 176 -18.41 -19.18 -12.96
C PHE A 176 -18.34 -20.57 -13.59
N ASP A 177 -17.26 -20.85 -14.30
CA ASP A 177 -16.99 -22.19 -14.80
C ASP A 177 -16.73 -23.17 -13.65
N ASP A 178 -17.05 -24.45 -13.82
CA ASP A 178 -16.81 -25.46 -12.78
C ASP A 178 -15.31 -25.67 -12.51
N LYS A 179 -14.45 -25.35 -13.46
CA LYS A 179 -12.98 -25.36 -13.33
C LYS A 179 -12.42 -23.98 -12.94
N ALA A 180 -13.27 -23.00 -12.64
CA ALA A 180 -12.81 -21.66 -12.34
C ALA A 180 -11.94 -21.63 -11.08
N MET A 181 -10.87 -20.83 -11.13
CA MET A 181 -9.95 -20.61 -10.02
C MET A 181 -9.93 -19.15 -9.60
N PHE A 182 -10.16 -18.92 -8.31
CA PHE A 182 -10.17 -17.61 -7.66
C PHE A 182 -8.90 -17.47 -6.82
N VAL A 183 -8.11 -16.42 -7.08
CA VAL A 183 -6.81 -16.19 -6.44
C VAL A 183 -6.88 -14.89 -5.64
N HIS A 184 -6.67 -15.04 -4.34
CA HIS A 184 -6.72 -13.99 -3.33
C HIS A 184 -5.35 -13.85 -2.67
N MET A 185 -5.13 -12.74 -1.95
CA MET A 185 -3.86 -12.48 -1.27
C MET A 185 -3.46 -13.57 -0.25
N GLY A 186 -4.45 -14.29 0.32
CA GLY A 186 -4.23 -15.34 1.32
C GLY A 186 -4.32 -16.78 0.81
N GLY A 187 -4.63 -16.99 -0.48
CA GLY A 187 -4.78 -18.34 -1.04
C GLY A 187 -5.65 -18.39 -2.29
N SER A 188 -5.85 -19.61 -2.80
CA SER A 188 -6.63 -19.86 -4.01
C SER A 188 -7.62 -20.99 -3.81
N TRP A 189 -8.80 -20.89 -4.41
CA TRP A 189 -9.83 -21.94 -4.35
C TRP A 189 -10.73 -21.94 -5.59
N GLY A 190 -11.51 -23.01 -5.74
CA GLY A 190 -12.42 -23.19 -6.88
C GLY A 190 -13.80 -22.54 -6.70
N LYS A 191 -14.68 -22.75 -7.68
CA LYS A 191 -16.05 -22.20 -7.72
C LYS A 191 -16.87 -22.39 -6.44
N GLN A 192 -17.00 -23.62 -5.93
CA GLN A 192 -17.92 -23.87 -4.81
C GLN A 192 -17.48 -23.18 -3.51
N PRO A 193 -16.20 -23.24 -3.10
CA PRO A 193 -15.70 -22.44 -1.98
C PRO A 193 -15.89 -20.92 -2.16
N GLU A 194 -15.69 -20.37 -3.37
CA GLU A 194 -15.89 -18.94 -3.63
C GLU A 194 -17.36 -18.54 -3.43
N LEU A 195 -18.29 -19.28 -4.03
CA LEU A 195 -19.72 -19.02 -3.87
C LEU A 195 -20.17 -19.13 -2.41
N ASN A 196 -19.67 -20.12 -1.67
CA ASN A 196 -19.97 -20.26 -0.24
C ASN A 196 -19.42 -19.09 0.58
N THR A 197 -18.23 -18.60 0.25
CA THR A 197 -17.58 -17.44 0.89
C THR A 197 -18.39 -16.17 0.67
N ILE A 198 -18.83 -15.92 -0.57
CA ILE A 198 -19.69 -14.78 -0.91
C ILE A 198 -21.04 -14.89 -0.19
N LYS A 199 -21.69 -16.06 -0.25
CA LYS A 199 -23.01 -16.30 0.36
C LYS A 199 -23.00 -16.06 1.87
N SER A 200 -21.99 -16.60 2.56
CA SER A 200 -21.84 -16.44 4.00
C SER A 200 -21.42 -15.03 4.41
N GLY A 201 -20.85 -14.25 3.48
CA GLY A 201 -20.23 -12.97 3.79
C GLY A 201 -18.87 -13.10 4.49
N GLY A 202 -18.20 -14.26 4.39
CA GLY A 202 -16.83 -14.42 4.87
C GLY A 202 -15.87 -13.44 4.19
N ILE A 203 -16.08 -13.22 2.90
CA ILE A 203 -15.60 -12.06 2.15
C ILE A 203 -16.83 -11.42 1.50
N TRP A 204 -17.04 -10.12 1.76
CA TRP A 204 -18.10 -9.36 1.13
C TRP A 204 -17.52 -8.20 0.32
N TYR A 205 -17.57 -8.31 -1.01
CA TYR A 205 -17.11 -7.30 -1.97
C TYR A 205 -18.12 -6.15 -2.08
N LYS A 206 -18.22 -5.30 -1.05
CA LYS A 206 -19.26 -4.26 -0.93
C LYS A 206 -19.32 -3.31 -2.11
N LYS A 207 -18.17 -2.84 -2.60
CA LYS A 207 -18.13 -1.89 -3.71
C LYS A 207 -16.81 -1.96 -4.46
N ALA A 208 -16.87 -2.15 -5.76
CA ALA A 208 -15.73 -1.99 -6.67
C ALA A 208 -15.91 -0.70 -7.48
N GLU A 209 -14.99 0.25 -7.33
CA GLU A 209 -14.89 1.43 -8.20
C GLU A 209 -13.84 1.13 -9.28
N VAL A 210 -14.27 1.03 -10.55
CA VAL A 210 -13.40 0.68 -11.68
C VAL A 210 -12.95 1.96 -12.39
N TYR A 211 -11.65 2.26 -12.34
CA TYR A 211 -11.08 3.47 -12.96
C TYR A 211 -10.73 3.25 -14.42
N SER A 212 -10.18 2.08 -14.75
CA SER A 212 -9.84 1.72 -16.11
C SER A 212 -9.93 0.22 -16.35
N VAL A 213 -10.25 -0.15 -17.59
CA VAL A 213 -10.30 -1.55 -18.04
C VAL A 213 -9.63 -1.70 -19.41
N ILE A 214 -8.75 -2.69 -19.54
CA ILE A 214 -8.27 -3.18 -20.83
C ILE A 214 -8.88 -4.55 -21.08
N VAL A 215 -9.28 -4.82 -22.32
CA VAL A 215 -9.78 -6.13 -22.74
C VAL A 215 -9.02 -6.61 -23.96
N ASN A 216 -8.33 -7.73 -23.81
CA ASN A 216 -7.62 -8.41 -24.89
C ASN A 216 -8.35 -9.70 -25.26
N MET A 217 -8.59 -9.89 -26.56
CA MET A 217 -9.27 -11.06 -27.10
C MET A 217 -8.26 -12.04 -27.71
N PHE A 218 -8.38 -13.31 -27.35
CA PHE A 218 -7.57 -14.42 -27.85
C PHE A 218 -8.49 -15.57 -28.29
N GLY A 219 -8.90 -15.56 -29.56
CA GLY A 219 -9.92 -16.49 -30.04
C GLY A 219 -11.24 -16.29 -29.28
N ASN A 220 -11.70 -17.33 -28.58
CA ASN A 220 -12.89 -17.28 -27.73
C ASN A 220 -12.60 -16.86 -26.28
N THR A 221 -11.38 -16.46 -25.95
CA THR A 221 -10.99 -16.05 -24.59
C THR A 221 -10.86 -14.53 -24.52
N ALA A 222 -11.40 -13.93 -23.47
CA ALA A 222 -11.20 -12.52 -23.13
C ALA A 222 -10.42 -12.42 -21.82
N ILE A 223 -9.36 -11.61 -21.81
CA ILE A 223 -8.61 -11.25 -20.60
C ILE A 223 -8.86 -9.79 -20.32
N LEU A 224 -9.47 -9.51 -19.16
CA LEU A 224 -9.71 -8.17 -18.67
C LEU A 224 -8.70 -7.84 -17.59
N LEU A 225 -8.19 -6.62 -17.64
CA LEU A 225 -7.34 -6.05 -16.60
C LEU A 225 -8.00 -4.77 -16.08
N ASN A 226 -8.40 -4.77 -14.81
CA ASN A 226 -9.14 -3.68 -14.19
C ASN A 226 -8.28 -2.99 -13.10
N ASP A 227 -8.08 -1.68 -13.18
CA ASP A 227 -7.57 -0.86 -12.07
C ASP A 227 -8.77 -0.43 -11.22
N ILE A 228 -8.86 -0.97 -10.01
CA ILE A 228 -10.01 -0.74 -9.13
C ILE A 228 -9.59 -0.32 -7.74
N ASP A 229 -10.50 0.34 -7.04
CA ASP A 229 -10.54 0.29 -5.58
C ASP A 229 -11.69 -0.60 -5.14
N LEU A 230 -11.42 -1.49 -4.19
CA LEU A 230 -12.39 -2.43 -3.66
C LEU A 230 -12.59 -2.19 -2.16
N GLU A 231 -13.80 -1.76 -1.79
CA GLU A 231 -14.28 -1.83 -0.41
C GLU A 231 -14.81 -3.26 -0.15
N ALA A 232 -14.26 -3.93 0.84
CA ALA A 232 -14.68 -5.27 1.24
C ALA A 232 -14.78 -5.43 2.76
N VAL A 233 -15.64 -6.35 3.22
CA VAL A 233 -15.65 -6.83 4.60
C VAL A 233 -14.91 -8.15 4.68
N VAL A 234 -13.87 -8.20 5.51
CA VAL A 234 -13.09 -9.42 5.78
C VAL A 234 -12.93 -9.55 7.29
N GLY A 235 -13.37 -10.68 7.86
CA GLY A 235 -13.29 -10.91 9.31
C GLY A 235 -14.04 -9.86 10.15
N GLY A 236 -15.11 -9.26 9.60
CA GLY A 236 -15.91 -8.23 10.26
C GLY A 236 -15.38 -6.79 10.10
N ASN A 237 -14.17 -6.60 9.56
CA ASN A 237 -13.61 -5.28 9.32
C ASN A 237 -13.86 -4.83 7.89
N THR A 238 -14.27 -3.57 7.71
CA THR A 238 -14.34 -2.94 6.38
C THR A 238 -12.96 -2.41 6.03
N VAL A 239 -12.44 -2.85 4.89
CA VAL A 239 -11.16 -2.41 4.32
C VAL A 239 -11.37 -1.95 2.90
N THR A 240 -10.66 -0.91 2.48
CA THR A 240 -10.66 -0.44 1.09
C THR A 240 -9.24 -0.53 0.58
N ASN A 241 -9.03 -1.36 -0.45
CA ASN A 241 -7.70 -1.59 -1.01
C ASN A 241 -7.71 -1.38 -2.53
N PRO A 242 -6.61 -0.85 -3.08
CA PRO A 242 -6.41 -0.70 -4.51
C PRO A 242 -5.91 -2.02 -5.12
N PHE A 243 -6.54 -2.46 -6.21
CA PHE A 243 -6.17 -3.70 -6.90
C PHE A 243 -6.08 -3.52 -8.39
N MET A 244 -5.11 -4.23 -8.97
CA MET A 244 -5.18 -4.66 -10.35
C MET A 244 -5.85 -6.02 -10.39
N VAL A 245 -7.00 -6.12 -11.04
CA VAL A 245 -7.79 -7.35 -11.12
C VAL A 245 -7.72 -7.93 -12.52
N THR A 246 -7.22 -9.16 -12.62
CA THR A 246 -7.25 -9.93 -13.86
C THR A 246 -8.48 -10.83 -13.86
N GLU A 247 -9.30 -10.71 -14.90
CA GLU A 247 -10.46 -11.56 -15.12
C GLU A 247 -10.29 -12.31 -16.43
N VAL A 248 -10.48 -13.62 -16.42
CA VAL A 248 -10.40 -14.45 -17.62
C VAL A 248 -11.76 -15.03 -17.92
N TYR A 249 -12.28 -14.73 -19.10
CA TYR A 249 -13.55 -15.25 -19.59
C TYR A 249 -13.33 -16.10 -20.84
N VAL A 250 -14.09 -17.19 -20.97
CA VAL A 250 -14.09 -18.07 -22.14
C VAL A 250 -15.52 -18.11 -22.68
N LYS A 251 -15.67 -17.89 -24.00
CA LYS A 251 -16.97 -17.99 -24.68
C LYS A 251 -17.18 -19.44 -25.13
N GLU A 252 -18.19 -20.08 -24.57
CA GLU A 252 -18.59 -21.45 -24.89
C GLU A 252 -20.07 -21.47 -25.27
N ASN A 253 -20.39 -22.06 -26.42
CA ASN A 253 -21.77 -22.13 -26.93
C ASN A 253 -22.48 -20.76 -26.95
N GLY A 254 -21.74 -19.71 -27.31
CA GLY A 254 -22.23 -18.34 -27.36
C GLY A 254 -22.31 -17.62 -26.00
N ASN A 255 -22.05 -18.29 -24.88
CA ASN A 255 -22.14 -17.72 -23.54
C ASN A 255 -20.76 -17.54 -22.92
N TRP A 256 -20.54 -16.41 -22.25
CA TRP A 256 -19.31 -16.17 -21.49
C TRP A 256 -19.33 -16.90 -20.15
N LYS A 257 -18.22 -17.56 -19.83
CA LYS A 257 -17.94 -18.19 -18.53
C LYS A 257 -16.66 -17.59 -17.96
N MET A 258 -16.66 -17.28 -16.67
CA MET A 258 -15.45 -16.85 -15.98
C MET A 258 -14.62 -18.07 -15.59
N GLY A 259 -13.39 -18.13 -16.09
CA GLY A 259 -12.40 -19.17 -15.75
C GLY A 259 -11.43 -18.74 -14.64
N SER A 260 -11.19 -17.45 -14.46
CA SER A 260 -10.34 -16.98 -13.35
C SER A 260 -10.64 -15.54 -12.93
N LEU A 261 -10.42 -15.27 -11.65
CA LEU A 261 -10.40 -13.94 -11.04
C LEU A 261 -9.20 -13.86 -10.10
N THR A 262 -8.29 -12.91 -10.35
CA THR A 262 -7.07 -12.74 -9.56
C THR A 262 -6.92 -11.29 -9.11
N PHE A 263 -6.61 -11.10 -7.83
CA PHE A 263 -6.34 -9.79 -7.24
C PHE A 263 -4.83 -9.59 -7.04
N SER A 264 -4.29 -8.50 -7.57
CA SER A 264 -2.92 -8.04 -7.29
C SER A 264 -2.98 -6.69 -6.60
N HIS A 265 -2.53 -6.63 -5.34
CA HIS A 265 -2.55 -5.40 -4.57
C HIS A 265 -1.66 -4.34 -5.22
N LEU A 266 -2.17 -3.12 -5.34
CA LEU A 266 -1.41 -1.99 -5.87
C LEU A 266 -0.78 -1.18 -4.74
N LEU A 267 0.42 -0.65 -4.97
CA LEU A 267 1.11 0.20 -3.99
C LEU A 267 0.73 1.69 -4.11
N ARG A 268 -0.21 2.04 -5.00
CA ARG A 268 -0.77 3.39 -5.08
C ARG A 268 -1.75 3.65 -3.93
N PRO A 269 -1.99 4.90 -3.52
CA PRO A 269 -3.09 5.21 -2.60
C PRO A 269 -4.46 4.83 -3.16
N VAL A 270 -5.42 4.60 -2.26
CA VAL A 270 -6.85 4.51 -2.58
C VAL A 270 -7.32 5.86 -3.13
N ARG A 271 -7.98 5.82 -4.29
CA ARG A 271 -8.63 6.95 -4.98
C ARG A 271 -10.13 7.06 -4.68
N MET A 272 -10.75 6.00 -4.14
CA MET A 272 -12.16 5.98 -3.78
C MET A 272 -12.40 6.95 -2.63
N ASN A 273 -13.18 8.00 -2.88
CA ASN A 273 -13.53 8.97 -1.84
C ASN A 273 -14.44 8.31 -0.79
N SER A 274 -14.00 8.32 0.46
CA SER A 274 -14.78 7.93 1.65
C SER A 274 -15.87 8.96 1.99
N ASN A 275 -16.69 9.38 1.02
CA ASN A 275 -17.84 10.22 1.30
C ASN A 275 -18.98 9.35 1.84
N ASN A 276 -18.96 9.10 3.15
CA ASN A 276 -20.12 8.91 4.05
C ASN A 276 -19.72 8.31 5.43
N GLN A 277 -18.72 8.88 6.11
CA GLN A 277 -18.78 8.85 7.58
C GLN A 277 -19.65 10.02 8.03
N GLN A 278 -20.89 9.69 8.38
CA GLN A 278 -21.88 10.60 8.91
C GLN A 278 -21.29 11.42 10.06
N GLN A 279 -21.37 12.74 9.92
CA GLN A 279 -21.54 13.62 11.07
C GLN A 279 -22.82 13.19 11.79
N HIS A 280 -22.68 12.58 12.96
CA HIS A 280 -23.64 12.64 14.05
C HIS A 280 -22.90 12.58 15.38
#